data_AF-A0A1H7H128-F1
#
_entry.id   AF-A0A1H7H128-F1
#
_cell.length_a   1.000
_cell.length_b   1.000
_cell.length_c   1.000
_cell.angle_alpha   90.00
_cell.angle_beta   90.00
_cell.angle_gamma   90.00
#
_symmetry.space_group_name_H-M   'P 1'
#
loop_
_entity.id
_entity.type
_entity.pdbx_description
1 polymer ?
#
loop_
_entity_poly.entity_id
_entity_poly.type
_entity_poly.pdbx_seq_one_letter_code
_entity_poly.pdbx_strand_id
1 'polypeptide(L)'
;MGKHTSKAHNPKADRQYVFEISHQKNSIKALEWKPDLIILAHADEKEYRWFSSIAPTVTFNSFAPLAHRLHTLGDRLGRTCEAEQWLAWYQAKSEDMWKELQRAIKPGETATVLVFDHGSRLFVMGMSGLSTGLYHTRGFHPTEPVRTILSDGMGYKEISAVDLPAYAGDRIFMLLPGNPLSKQAAENLMQSSIWYNLPAVQNGLVYVLEADRWNYGDAHTLVKLLNLLPELLSPPIS
;
A
#
# COMPACT_ATOMS: atom_id res chain seq x y z
N MET A 1 -36.23 -16.94 39.71
CA MET A 1 -34.86 -17.50 39.55
C MET A 1 -34.83 -18.32 38.25
N GLY A 2 -34.63 -17.66 37.11
CA GLY A 2 -34.49 -18.31 35.80
C GLY A 2 -33.03 -18.26 35.39
N LYS A 3 -32.38 -19.42 35.28
CA LYS A 3 -30.94 -19.54 34.99
C LYS A 3 -30.64 -19.07 33.57
N HIS A 4 -29.80 -18.04 33.47
CA HIS A 4 -29.01 -17.73 32.29
C HIS A 4 -28.17 -18.96 31.89
N THR A 5 -28.31 -19.39 30.63
CA THR A 5 -27.30 -20.23 29.98
C THR A 5 -26.67 -19.41 28.87
N SER A 6 -25.51 -18.83 29.21
CA SER A 6 -24.54 -18.29 28.25
C SER A 6 -24.18 -19.39 27.24
N LYS A 7 -24.49 -19.17 25.96
CA LYS A 7 -23.93 -20.00 24.89
C LYS A 7 -22.47 -19.61 24.74
N ALA A 8 -21.59 -20.55 25.09
CA ALA A 8 -20.15 -20.43 24.95
C ALA A 8 -19.78 -20.03 23.51
N HIS A 9 -19.03 -18.94 23.39
CA HIS A 9 -18.35 -18.53 22.17
C HIS A 9 -17.36 -19.64 21.78
N ASN A 10 -17.56 -20.26 20.61
CA ASN A 10 -16.71 -21.32 20.10
C ASN A 10 -15.64 -20.70 19.18
N PRO A 11 -14.37 -20.59 19.62
CA PRO A 11 -13.31 -19.87 18.90
C PRO A 11 -12.78 -20.64 17.66
N LYS A 12 -13.48 -21.68 17.21
CA LYS A 12 -13.15 -22.45 16.00
C LYS A 12 -13.93 -22.02 14.74
N ALA A 13 -14.87 -21.06 14.85
CA ALA A 13 -15.74 -20.66 13.74
C ALA A 13 -15.08 -19.67 12.75
N ASP A 14 -14.06 -18.91 13.16
CA ASP A 14 -13.42 -17.91 12.29
C ASP A 14 -12.12 -18.47 11.68
N ARG A 15 -12.23 -19.47 10.81
CA ARG A 15 -11.14 -19.79 9.89
C ARG A 15 -11.39 -19.04 8.58
N GLN A 16 -10.80 -17.85 8.46
CA GLN A 16 -10.63 -17.22 7.16
C GLN A 16 -9.63 -18.04 6.37
N TYR A 17 -10.15 -18.89 5.48
CA TYR A 17 -9.31 -19.54 4.50
C TYR A 17 -9.02 -18.55 3.37
N VAL A 18 -7.81 -18.01 3.34
CA VAL A 18 -7.33 -17.17 2.23
C VAL A 18 -6.84 -18.10 1.13
N PHE A 19 -7.55 -18.14 0.01
CA PHE A 19 -7.15 -18.88 -1.18
C PHE A 19 -7.03 -17.92 -2.37
N GLU A 20 -5.91 -17.98 -3.06
CA GLU A 20 -5.71 -17.25 -4.31
C GLU A 20 -6.46 -17.96 -5.44
N ILE A 21 -7.41 -17.27 -6.07
CA ILE A 21 -8.09 -17.75 -7.28
C ILE A 21 -7.42 -17.07 -8.47
N SER A 22 -6.44 -17.74 -9.08
CA SER A 22 -5.84 -17.25 -10.33
C SER A 22 -6.77 -17.50 -11.53
N HIS A 23 -6.80 -16.53 -12.45
CA HIS A 23 -7.79 -16.33 -13.53
C HIS A 23 -8.08 -17.51 -14.49
N GLN A 24 -7.38 -18.65 -14.40
CA GLN A 24 -7.50 -19.66 -15.46
C GLN A 24 -8.09 -21.01 -15.07
N LYS A 25 -8.20 -21.44 -13.79
CA LYS A 25 -8.44 -22.88 -13.55
C LYS A 25 -9.18 -23.40 -12.31
N ASN A 26 -9.99 -22.62 -11.59
CA ASN A 26 -10.75 -23.17 -10.44
C ASN A 26 -12.20 -22.68 -10.30
N SER A 27 -12.95 -22.57 -11.40
CA SER A 27 -14.42 -22.39 -11.36
C SER A 27 -15.16 -23.54 -10.62
N ILE A 28 -14.54 -24.71 -10.49
CA ILE A 28 -15.12 -25.89 -9.80
C ILE A 28 -14.87 -25.85 -8.28
N LYS A 29 -13.76 -25.29 -7.79
CA LYS A 29 -13.48 -25.26 -6.34
C LYS A 29 -14.38 -24.30 -5.57
N ALA A 30 -14.77 -23.17 -6.19
CA ALA A 30 -15.72 -22.24 -5.58
C ALA A 30 -17.08 -22.91 -5.27
N LEU A 31 -17.50 -23.89 -6.09
CA LEU A 31 -18.72 -24.67 -5.88
C LEU A 31 -18.60 -25.68 -4.72
N GLU A 32 -17.41 -26.21 -4.46
CA GLU A 32 -17.14 -27.11 -3.32
C GLU A 32 -17.12 -26.35 -1.99
N TRP A 33 -16.71 -25.08 -2.00
CA TRP A 33 -16.48 -24.29 -0.78
C TRP A 33 -17.74 -23.68 -0.18
N LYS A 34 -18.85 -23.63 -0.93
CA LYS A 34 -20.14 -23.04 -0.50
C LYS A 34 -19.95 -21.69 0.22
N PRO A 35 -19.31 -20.70 -0.44
CA PRO A 35 -19.12 -19.39 0.17
C PRO A 35 -20.47 -18.76 0.50
N ASP A 36 -20.53 -18.05 1.62
CA ASP A 36 -21.67 -17.20 2.00
C ASP A 36 -21.53 -15.77 1.44
N LEU A 37 -20.32 -15.38 1.04
CA LEU A 37 -20.00 -14.12 0.36
C LEU A 37 -18.79 -14.28 -0.57
N ILE A 38 -18.82 -13.61 -1.72
CA ILE A 38 -17.68 -13.45 -2.63
C ILE A 38 -17.37 -11.95 -2.78
N ILE A 39 -16.09 -11.58 -2.70
CA ILE A 39 -15.62 -10.21 -2.88
C ILE A 39 -14.72 -10.16 -4.11
N LEU A 40 -15.09 -9.34 -5.10
CA LEU A 40 -14.29 -9.08 -6.29
C LEU A 40 -13.59 -7.72 -6.15
N ALA A 41 -12.28 -7.72 -6.41
CA ALA A 41 -11.40 -6.56 -6.30
C ALA A 41 -11.41 -5.68 -7.58
N HIS A 42 -12.32 -5.95 -8.50
CA HIS A 42 -12.45 -5.30 -9.79
C HIS A 42 -13.91 -5.36 -10.27
N ALA A 43 -14.20 -4.62 -11.33
CA ALA A 43 -15.54 -4.50 -11.91
C ALA A 43 -15.61 -5.15 -13.31
N ASP A 44 -15.40 -6.47 -13.38
CA ASP A 44 -15.72 -7.23 -14.60
C ASP A 44 -17.14 -7.80 -14.50
N GLU A 45 -18.03 -7.39 -15.40
CA GLU A 45 -19.44 -7.80 -15.37
C GLU A 45 -19.67 -9.28 -15.68
N LYS A 46 -18.78 -9.92 -16.46
CA LYS A 46 -18.92 -11.34 -16.79
C LYS A 46 -18.54 -12.18 -15.58
N GLU A 47 -17.43 -11.84 -14.94
CA GLU A 47 -17.01 -12.49 -13.69
C GLU A 47 -18.00 -12.23 -12.57
N TYR A 48 -18.49 -11.00 -12.42
CA TYR A 48 -19.51 -10.69 -11.43
C TYR A 48 -20.77 -11.55 -11.60
N ARG A 49 -21.29 -11.67 -12.83
CA ARG A 49 -22.46 -12.52 -13.10
C ARG A 49 -22.20 -13.98 -12.78
N TRP A 50 -21.00 -14.47 -13.12
CA TRP A 50 -20.61 -15.84 -12.81
C TRP A 50 -20.55 -16.08 -11.30
N PHE A 51 -19.80 -15.27 -10.55
CA PHE A 51 -19.67 -15.43 -9.10
C PHE A 51 -20.99 -15.18 -8.36
N SER A 52 -21.83 -14.26 -8.84
CA SER A 52 -23.17 -14.02 -8.29
C SER A 52 -24.11 -15.21 -8.40
N SER A 53 -23.85 -16.14 -9.34
CA SER A 53 -24.61 -17.39 -9.43
C SER A 53 -24.20 -18.43 -8.37
N ILE A 54 -23.06 -18.22 -7.70
CA ILE A 54 -22.51 -19.12 -6.66
C ILE A 54 -22.93 -18.64 -5.27
N ALA A 55 -22.77 -17.35 -4.99
CA ALA A 55 -23.06 -16.73 -3.68
C ALA A 55 -23.29 -15.22 -3.82
N PRO A 56 -23.86 -14.54 -2.80
CA PRO A 56 -23.87 -13.09 -2.74
C PRO A 56 -22.48 -12.52 -3.09
N THR A 57 -22.42 -11.62 -4.05
CA THR A 57 -21.15 -11.10 -4.57
C THR A 57 -21.14 -9.58 -4.48
N VAL A 58 -20.05 -9.03 -3.97
CA VAL A 58 -19.82 -7.58 -3.89
C VAL A 58 -18.55 -7.23 -4.64
N THR A 59 -18.53 -6.06 -5.26
CA THR A 59 -17.35 -5.55 -5.97
C THR A 59 -16.85 -4.29 -5.29
N PHE A 60 -15.54 -4.06 -5.36
CA PHE A 60 -14.95 -2.79 -5.00
C PHE A 60 -13.78 -2.48 -5.93
N ASN A 61 -13.47 -1.19 -6.08
CA ASN A 61 -12.28 -0.78 -6.83
C ASN A 61 -11.05 -0.94 -5.93
N SER A 62 -10.22 -1.95 -6.18
CA SER A 62 -8.98 -2.19 -5.42
C SER A 62 -7.93 -1.07 -5.55
N PHE A 63 -8.02 -0.25 -6.59
CA PHE A 63 -7.15 0.91 -6.81
C PHE A 63 -7.68 2.20 -6.19
N ALA A 64 -8.90 2.21 -5.64
CA ALA A 64 -9.42 3.38 -4.95
C ALA A 64 -8.61 3.68 -3.67
N PRO A 65 -8.61 4.95 -3.20
CA PRO A 65 -8.02 5.31 -1.92
C PRO A 65 -8.51 4.38 -0.79
N LEU A 66 -7.64 4.03 0.16
CA LEU A 66 -7.97 3.05 1.20
C LEU A 66 -9.23 3.42 1.98
N ALA A 67 -9.43 4.71 2.30
CA ALA A 67 -10.63 5.17 2.98
C ALA A 67 -11.90 4.84 2.20
N HIS A 68 -11.91 5.09 0.89
CA HIS A 68 -13.04 4.71 0.03
C HIS A 68 -13.23 3.19 0.03
N ARG A 69 -12.15 2.40 -0.11
CA ARG A 69 -12.26 0.93 -0.06
C ARG A 69 -12.85 0.43 1.26
N LEU A 70 -12.41 0.98 2.39
CA LEU A 70 -12.91 0.59 3.71
C LEU A 70 -14.35 1.03 3.94
N HIS A 71 -14.75 2.21 3.46
CA HIS A 71 -16.17 2.62 3.51
C HIS A 71 -17.05 1.72 2.64
N THR A 72 -16.63 1.42 1.41
CA THR A 72 -17.37 0.53 0.51
C THR A 72 -17.51 -0.86 1.11
N LEU A 73 -16.43 -1.46 1.61
CA LEU A 73 -16.49 -2.76 2.26
C LEU A 73 -17.29 -2.70 3.57
N GLY A 74 -17.15 -1.63 4.35
CA GLY A 74 -17.93 -1.40 5.56
C GLY A 74 -19.43 -1.39 5.29
N ASP A 75 -19.89 -0.62 4.30
CA ASP A 75 -21.30 -0.57 3.90
C ASP A 75 -21.81 -1.95 3.46
N ARG A 76 -21.06 -2.61 2.57
CA ARG A 76 -21.44 -3.93 2.01
C ARG A 76 -21.46 -5.06 3.04
N LEU A 77 -20.64 -4.95 4.09
CA LEU A 77 -20.51 -5.97 5.13
C LEU A 77 -21.29 -5.62 6.41
N GLY A 78 -21.99 -4.49 6.45
CA GLY A 78 -22.66 -4.00 7.66
C GLY A 78 -21.69 -3.61 8.78
N ARG A 79 -20.48 -3.19 8.42
CA ARG A 79 -19.34 -2.83 9.31
C ARG A 79 -18.87 -1.38 9.13
N THR A 80 -19.80 -0.47 8.80
CA THR A 80 -19.49 0.96 8.59
C THR A 80 -18.85 1.59 9.83
N CYS A 81 -19.35 1.24 11.02
CA CYS A 81 -18.84 1.78 12.28
C CYS A 81 -17.38 1.36 12.53
N GLU A 82 -17.03 0.11 12.25
CA GLU A 82 -15.66 -0.40 12.38
C GLU A 82 -14.73 0.25 11.35
N ALA A 83 -15.19 0.46 10.11
CA ALA A 83 -14.42 1.14 9.09
C ALA A 83 -14.10 2.60 9.50
N GLU A 84 -15.09 3.34 9.98
CA GLU A 84 -14.92 4.72 10.46
C GLU A 84 -13.99 4.80 11.67
N GLN A 85 -14.19 3.92 12.67
CA GLN A 85 -13.32 3.87 13.84
C GLN A 85 -11.88 3.55 13.48
N TRP A 86 -11.65 2.60 12.56
CA TRP A 86 -10.31 2.26 12.12
C TRP A 86 -9.63 3.43 11.40
N LEU A 87 -10.36 4.13 10.51
CA LEU A 87 -9.84 5.28 9.78
C LEU A 87 -9.45 6.43 10.72
N ALA A 88 -10.32 6.76 11.68
CA ALA A 88 -10.06 7.79 12.68
C ALA A 88 -8.86 7.41 13.57
N TRP A 89 -8.79 6.15 14.01
CA TRP A 89 -7.67 5.65 14.79
C TRP A 89 -6.35 5.72 14.00
N TYR A 90 -6.34 5.28 12.74
CA TYR A 90 -5.14 5.31 11.91
C TYR A 90 -4.66 6.74 11.66
N GLN A 91 -5.58 7.67 11.38
CA GLN A 91 -5.24 9.09 11.21
C GLN A 91 -4.59 9.66 12.48
N ALA A 92 -5.15 9.40 13.66
CA ALA A 92 -4.58 9.85 14.93
C ALA A 92 -3.17 9.25 15.16
N LYS A 93 -2.99 7.95 14.88
CA LYS A 93 -1.68 7.30 15.03
C LYS A 93 -0.63 7.77 14.03
N SER A 94 -1.01 8.01 12.79
CA SER A 94 -0.12 8.58 11.78
C SER A 94 0.33 9.99 12.16
N GLU A 95 -0.61 10.81 12.64
CA GLU A 95 -0.32 12.16 13.14
C GLU A 95 0.66 12.12 14.32
N ASP A 96 0.47 11.21 15.28
CA ASP A 96 1.37 11.08 16.43
C ASP A 96 2.76 10.54 16.03
N MET A 97 2.83 9.53 15.16
CA MET A 97 4.09 9.04 14.59
C MET A 97 4.87 10.17 13.90
N TRP A 98 4.20 10.98 13.08
CA TRP A 98 4.87 12.10 12.39
C TRP A 98 5.29 13.23 13.33
N LYS A 99 4.58 13.46 14.45
CA LYS A 99 5.04 14.37 15.50
C LYS A 99 6.34 13.88 16.15
N GLU A 100 6.45 12.59 16.41
CA GLU A 100 7.66 11.98 16.99
C GLU A 100 8.85 12.10 16.01
N LEU A 101 8.59 11.91 14.72
CA LEU A 101 9.61 11.96 13.67
C LEU A 101 10.06 13.37 13.28
N GLN A 102 9.47 14.45 13.82
CA GLN A 102 9.84 15.84 13.46
C GLN A 102 11.32 16.17 13.63
N ARG A 103 12.04 15.48 14.53
CA ARG A 103 13.49 15.68 14.70
C ARG A 103 14.33 14.97 13.64
N ALA A 104 13.77 13.97 12.98
CA ALA A 104 14.44 13.17 11.95
C ALA A 104 14.26 13.76 10.55
N ILE A 105 13.32 14.70 10.35
CA ILE A 105 13.00 15.29 9.04
C ILE A 105 13.04 16.81 9.09
N LYS A 106 13.43 17.45 7.98
CA LYS A 106 13.41 18.92 7.88
C LYS A 106 12.01 19.40 7.48
N PRO A 107 11.57 20.59 7.93
CA PRO A 107 10.32 21.18 7.44
C PRO A 107 10.30 21.28 5.92
N GLY A 108 9.29 20.67 5.30
CA GLY A 108 9.13 20.66 3.85
C GLY A 108 10.07 19.73 3.08
N GLU A 109 10.82 18.86 3.77
CA GLU A 109 11.69 17.87 3.14
C GLU A 109 10.91 16.98 2.19
N THR A 110 11.44 16.80 0.98
CA THR A 110 10.78 16.05 -0.07
C THR A 110 11.22 14.59 -0.09
N ALA A 111 10.30 13.70 -0.45
CA ALA A 111 10.62 12.30 -0.68
C ALA A 111 10.03 11.80 -2.00
N THR A 112 10.70 10.82 -2.59
CA THR A 112 10.22 10.11 -3.77
C THR A 112 10.39 8.61 -3.58
N VAL A 113 9.34 7.85 -3.92
CA VAL A 113 9.36 6.39 -3.91
C VAL A 113 9.47 5.89 -5.35
N LEU A 114 10.43 5.01 -5.60
CA LEU A 114 10.74 4.44 -6.90
C LEU A 114 10.60 2.92 -6.86
N VAL A 115 10.12 2.34 -7.95
CA VAL A 115 10.08 0.89 -8.12
C VAL A 115 10.29 0.54 -9.58
N PHE A 116 11.00 -0.55 -9.85
CA PHE A 116 10.93 -1.19 -11.15
C PHE A 116 9.84 -2.25 -11.15
N ASP A 117 9.02 -2.30 -12.20
CA ASP A 117 8.00 -3.33 -12.37
C ASP A 117 7.83 -3.65 -13.86
N HIS A 118 7.06 -4.69 -14.18
CA HIS A 118 6.83 -5.17 -15.54
C HIS A 118 8.15 -5.34 -16.33
N GLY A 119 9.17 -5.89 -15.68
CA GLY A 119 10.53 -5.97 -16.19
C GLY A 119 11.34 -4.72 -15.83
N SER A 120 11.88 -4.02 -16.82
CA SER A 120 12.82 -2.91 -16.62
C SER A 120 12.16 -1.52 -16.74
N ARG A 121 10.87 -1.39 -16.40
CA ARG A 121 10.16 -0.10 -16.45
C ARG A 121 10.22 0.55 -15.07
N LEU A 122 10.66 1.81 -15.02
CA LEU A 122 10.81 2.58 -13.80
C LEU A 122 9.54 3.36 -13.51
N PHE A 123 9.03 3.26 -12.29
CA PHE A 123 7.84 3.96 -11.84
C PHE A 123 8.14 4.83 -10.62
N VAL A 124 7.53 6.01 -10.61
CA VAL A 124 7.41 6.87 -9.42
C VAL A 124 6.05 6.63 -8.78
N MET A 125 6.04 6.34 -7.49
CA MET A 125 4.78 6.10 -6.76
C MET A 125 4.08 7.41 -6.39
N GLY A 126 2.76 7.43 -6.57
CA GLY A 126 1.84 8.52 -6.24
C GLY A 126 0.88 8.10 -5.14
N MET A 127 -0.39 7.85 -5.47
CA MET A 127 -1.45 7.54 -4.51
C MET A 127 -1.51 6.07 -4.04
N SER A 128 -0.46 5.26 -4.25
CA SER A 128 -0.46 3.85 -3.85
C SER A 128 0.82 3.43 -3.13
N GLY A 129 0.70 2.37 -2.32
CA GLY A 129 1.84 1.77 -1.63
C GLY A 129 2.49 2.71 -0.60
N LEU A 130 3.82 2.64 -0.50
CA LEU A 130 4.59 3.30 0.56
C LEU A 130 4.38 4.83 0.59
N SER A 131 4.21 5.47 -0.57
CA SER A 131 4.02 6.92 -0.66
C SER A 131 2.79 7.41 0.10
N THR A 132 1.74 6.59 0.23
CA THR A 132 0.54 6.92 1.02
C THR A 132 0.79 6.98 2.52
N GLY A 133 1.84 6.31 3.01
CA GLY A 133 2.32 6.42 4.39
C GLY A 133 3.36 7.53 4.59
N LEU A 134 4.09 7.89 3.53
CA LEU A 134 5.15 8.91 3.57
C LEU A 134 4.64 10.35 3.44
N TYR A 135 3.69 10.59 2.54
CA TYR A 135 3.20 11.93 2.26
C TYR A 135 2.20 12.37 3.31
N HIS A 136 2.60 13.36 4.09
CA HIS A 136 1.82 13.86 5.21
C HIS A 136 2.17 15.32 5.49
N THR A 137 1.24 16.10 6.06
CA THR A 137 1.45 17.53 6.35
C THR A 137 2.60 17.79 7.34
N ARG A 138 2.88 16.79 8.18
CA ARG A 138 4.05 16.74 9.07
C ARG A 138 5.12 15.77 8.61
N GLY A 139 4.90 15.04 7.53
CA GLY A 139 5.85 14.05 7.01
C GLY A 139 6.65 14.61 5.86
N PHE A 140 6.93 13.75 4.89
CA PHE A 140 7.56 14.19 3.65
C PHE A 140 6.55 14.87 2.74
N HIS A 141 7.04 15.84 1.97
CA HIS A 141 6.30 16.40 0.86
C HIS A 141 6.67 15.67 -0.44
N PRO A 142 5.72 15.52 -1.38
CA PRO A 142 6.07 15.13 -2.75
C PRO A 142 6.91 16.23 -3.42
N THR A 143 7.72 15.87 -4.42
CA THR A 143 8.29 16.85 -5.36
C THR A 143 7.20 17.43 -6.27
N GLU A 144 7.48 18.51 -6.99
CA GLU A 144 6.48 19.15 -7.86
C GLU A 144 5.94 18.18 -8.94
N PRO A 145 6.77 17.41 -9.66
CA PRO A 145 6.24 16.44 -10.63
C PRO A 145 5.41 15.33 -9.98
N VAL A 146 5.72 14.95 -8.73
CA VAL A 146 4.93 13.99 -7.97
C VAL A 146 3.60 14.58 -7.51
N ARG A 147 3.53 15.88 -7.17
CA ARG A 147 2.26 16.56 -6.91
C ARG A 147 1.31 16.46 -8.09
N THR A 148 1.81 16.56 -9.32
CA THR A 148 1.00 16.37 -10.53
C THR A 148 0.44 14.94 -10.62
N ILE A 149 1.26 13.92 -10.33
CA ILE A 149 0.78 12.52 -10.28
C ILE A 149 -0.37 12.37 -9.28
N LEU A 150 -0.23 12.99 -8.10
CA LEU A 150 -1.25 12.95 -7.05
C LEU A 150 -2.53 13.72 -7.45
N SER A 151 -2.41 14.91 -8.05
CA SER A 151 -3.57 15.70 -8.49
C SER A 151 -4.36 15.02 -9.61
N ASP A 152 -3.68 14.23 -10.45
CA ASP A 152 -4.29 13.46 -11.52
C ASP A 152 -4.93 12.15 -11.01
N GLY A 153 -4.87 11.89 -9.71
CA GLY A 153 -5.43 10.69 -9.11
C GLY A 153 -4.64 9.41 -9.41
N MET A 154 -3.39 9.53 -9.87
CA MET A 154 -2.59 8.39 -10.31
C MET A 154 -1.90 7.69 -9.12
N GLY A 155 -2.00 6.36 -9.08
CA GLY A 155 -1.28 5.53 -8.12
C GLY A 155 0.23 5.54 -8.34
N TYR A 156 0.66 5.65 -9.59
CA TYR A 156 2.06 5.67 -10.01
C TYR A 156 2.17 6.22 -11.43
N LYS A 157 3.37 6.59 -11.85
CA LYS A 157 3.68 7.03 -13.21
C LYS A 157 4.99 6.42 -13.69
N GLU A 158 4.98 5.86 -14.90
CA GLU A 158 6.22 5.42 -15.56
C GLU A 158 7.05 6.63 -15.96
N ILE A 159 8.35 6.56 -15.72
CA ILE A 159 9.33 7.56 -16.14
C ILE A 159 10.50 6.87 -16.82
N SER A 160 11.24 7.62 -17.64
CA SER A 160 12.53 7.15 -18.10
C SER A 160 13.61 7.45 -17.04
N ALA A 161 14.74 6.74 -17.10
CA ALA A 161 15.86 7.00 -16.20
C ALA A 161 16.44 8.42 -16.38
N VAL A 162 16.30 9.04 -17.56
CA VAL A 162 16.78 10.40 -17.80
C VAL A 162 15.90 11.47 -17.14
N ASP A 163 14.64 11.15 -16.88
CA ASP A 163 13.71 12.05 -16.18
C ASP A 163 13.91 12.01 -14.66
N LEU A 164 14.55 10.96 -14.14
CA LEU A 164 14.70 10.69 -12.71
C LEU A 164 15.20 11.90 -11.89
N PRO A 165 16.18 12.70 -12.34
CA PRO A 165 16.63 13.87 -11.59
C PRO A 165 15.52 14.89 -11.29
N ALA A 166 14.51 15.02 -12.15
CA ALA A 166 13.39 15.93 -11.93
C ALA A 166 12.41 15.40 -10.86
N TYR A 167 12.34 14.09 -10.67
CA TYR A 167 11.47 13.46 -9.68
C TYR A 167 12.16 13.20 -8.34
N ALA A 168 13.50 13.18 -8.29
CA ALA A 168 14.26 12.91 -7.08
C ALA A 168 14.02 13.96 -5.99
N GLY A 169 13.44 13.54 -4.87
CA GLY A 169 13.32 14.37 -3.66
C GLY A 169 14.62 14.40 -2.86
N ASP A 170 14.58 15.11 -1.72
CA ASP A 170 15.69 15.14 -0.74
C ASP A 170 16.00 13.73 -0.23
N ARG A 171 14.98 12.87 -0.15
CA ARG A 171 15.11 11.43 0.15
C ARG A 171 14.54 10.57 -0.96
N ILE A 172 15.21 9.44 -1.21
CA ILE A 172 14.74 8.45 -2.18
C ILE A 172 14.50 7.13 -1.45
N PHE A 173 13.31 6.56 -1.67
CA PHE A 173 12.94 5.22 -1.22
C PHE A 173 12.89 4.32 -2.46
N MET A 174 13.94 3.52 -2.67
CA MET A 174 14.03 2.56 -3.78
C MET A 174 13.46 1.22 -3.32
N LEU A 175 12.34 0.81 -3.91
CA LEU A 175 11.70 -0.46 -3.64
C LEU A 175 12.32 -1.54 -4.54
N LEU A 176 12.85 -2.59 -3.92
CA LEU A 176 13.32 -3.79 -4.59
C LEU A 176 12.16 -4.79 -4.72
N PRO A 177 11.65 -5.04 -5.93
CA PRO A 177 10.58 -6.01 -6.16
C PRO A 177 11.09 -7.45 -6.00
N GLY A 178 10.20 -8.38 -5.69
CA GLY A 178 10.53 -9.81 -5.69
C GLY A 178 10.82 -10.38 -7.09
N ASN A 179 10.34 -9.74 -8.16
CA ASN A 179 10.62 -10.15 -9.53
C ASN A 179 12.12 -9.97 -9.87
N PRO A 180 12.83 -11.02 -10.30
CA PRO A 180 14.28 -10.94 -10.55
C PRO A 180 14.70 -9.93 -11.62
N LEU A 181 13.93 -9.79 -12.71
CA LEU A 181 14.27 -8.83 -13.78
C LEU A 181 14.12 -7.39 -13.31
N SER A 182 13.03 -7.10 -12.60
CA SER A 182 12.79 -5.76 -12.07
C SER A 182 13.78 -5.42 -10.95
N LYS A 183 14.14 -6.38 -10.10
CA LYS A 183 15.19 -6.20 -9.09
C LYS A 183 16.53 -5.90 -9.73
N GLN A 184 16.93 -6.66 -10.74
CA GLN A 184 18.17 -6.42 -11.48
C GLN A 184 18.17 -5.03 -12.15
N ALA A 185 17.03 -4.59 -12.68
CA ALA A 185 16.91 -3.25 -13.26
C ALA A 185 17.11 -2.14 -12.22
N ALA A 186 16.56 -2.30 -11.01
CA ALA A 186 16.80 -1.40 -9.89
C ALA A 186 18.28 -1.36 -9.48
N GLU A 187 18.92 -2.52 -9.35
CA GLU A 187 20.35 -2.63 -9.04
C GLU A 187 21.23 -1.97 -10.10
N ASN A 188 20.90 -2.17 -11.39
CA ASN A 188 21.62 -1.53 -12.50
C ASN A 188 21.48 0.00 -12.49
N LEU A 189 20.28 0.52 -12.22
CA LEU A 189 20.07 1.96 -12.08
C LEU A 189 20.93 2.50 -10.93
N MET A 190 20.95 1.82 -9.79
CA MET A 190 21.73 2.24 -8.61
C MET A 190 23.25 2.23 -8.85
N GLN A 191 23.74 1.57 -9.90
CA GLN A 191 25.14 1.59 -10.33
C GLN A 191 25.42 2.62 -11.44
N SER A 192 24.41 3.36 -11.90
CA SER A 192 24.54 4.30 -13.01
C SER A 192 25.07 5.67 -12.58
N SER A 193 25.67 6.41 -13.52
CA SER A 193 26.11 7.79 -13.30
C SER A 193 24.96 8.74 -12.97
N ILE A 194 23.78 8.55 -13.58
CA ILE A 194 22.59 9.35 -13.29
C ILE A 194 22.21 9.21 -11.82
N TRP A 195 22.25 7.98 -11.28
CA TRP A 195 21.96 7.72 -9.87
C TRP A 195 22.99 8.36 -8.95
N TYR A 196 24.29 8.13 -9.18
CA TYR A 196 25.35 8.69 -8.34
C TYR A 196 25.39 10.23 -8.32
N ASN A 197 24.81 10.88 -9.33
CA ASN A 197 24.71 12.34 -9.41
C ASN A 197 23.48 12.91 -8.69
N LEU A 198 22.58 12.08 -8.15
CA LEU A 198 21.42 12.57 -7.42
C LEU A 198 21.84 13.13 -6.05
N PRO A 199 21.35 14.33 -5.65
CA PRO A 199 21.67 14.89 -4.34
C PRO A 199 21.36 13.97 -3.16
N ALA A 200 20.23 13.25 -3.19
CA ALA A 200 19.86 12.28 -2.16
C ALA A 200 20.90 11.15 -2.02
N VAL A 201 21.47 10.69 -3.14
CA VAL A 201 22.50 9.63 -3.15
C VAL A 201 23.81 10.15 -2.56
N GLN A 202 24.23 11.34 -2.96
CA GLN A 202 25.46 11.98 -2.45
C GLN A 202 25.38 12.28 -0.95
N ASN A 203 24.19 12.58 -0.45
CA ASN A 203 23.93 12.85 0.96
C ASN A 203 23.65 11.59 1.79
N GLY A 204 23.67 10.40 1.18
CA GLY A 204 23.36 9.14 1.88
C GLY A 204 21.90 9.02 2.35
N LEU A 205 20.97 9.76 1.71
CA LEU A 205 19.54 9.81 2.04
C LEU A 205 18.71 8.89 1.12
N VAL A 206 19.25 7.69 0.88
CA VAL A 206 18.62 6.64 0.08
C VAL A 206 18.28 5.46 0.97
N TYR A 207 17.03 5.00 0.86
CA TYR A 207 16.52 3.84 1.58
C TYR A 207 16.15 2.76 0.57
N VAL A 208 16.86 1.64 0.60
CA VAL A 208 16.60 0.49 -0.26
C VAL A 208 15.76 -0.50 0.53
N LEU A 209 14.53 -0.77 0.08
CA LEU A 209 13.51 -1.48 0.85
C LEU A 209 12.88 -2.60 0.03
N GLU A 210 12.51 -3.72 0.67
CA GLU A 210 11.80 -4.81 -0.01
C GLU A 210 10.35 -4.40 -0.33
N ALA A 211 9.98 -4.40 -1.61
CA ALA A 211 8.65 -3.95 -2.04
C ALA A 211 7.52 -4.73 -1.36
N ASP A 212 7.68 -6.05 -1.22
CA ASP A 212 6.70 -6.97 -0.61
C ASP A 212 6.50 -6.73 0.90
N ARG A 213 7.37 -5.94 1.54
CA ARG A 213 7.21 -5.55 2.95
C ARG A 213 6.64 -4.15 3.11
N TRP A 214 6.93 -3.24 2.18
CA TRP A 214 6.72 -1.80 2.37
C TRP A 214 5.66 -1.18 1.46
N ASN A 215 5.30 -1.81 0.34
CA ASN A 215 4.61 -1.12 -0.76
C ASN A 215 3.15 -1.55 -1.00
N TYR A 216 2.52 -2.29 -0.10
CA TYR A 216 1.09 -2.56 -0.22
C TYR A 216 0.26 -1.39 0.32
N GLY A 217 -0.85 -1.10 -0.38
CA GLY A 217 -1.79 -0.05 0.02
C GLY A 217 -2.89 -0.53 0.97
N ASP A 218 -2.78 -1.71 1.58
CA ASP A 218 -3.80 -2.25 2.48
C ASP A 218 -3.68 -1.71 3.92
N ALA A 219 -4.76 -1.86 4.69
CA ALA A 219 -4.84 -1.40 6.07
C ALA A 219 -3.75 -2.01 6.97
N HIS A 220 -3.43 -3.29 6.80
CA HIS A 220 -2.43 -3.98 7.62
C HIS A 220 -1.03 -3.45 7.36
N THR A 221 -0.67 -3.23 6.09
CA THR A 221 0.61 -2.65 5.74
C THR A 221 0.75 -1.23 6.27
N LEU A 222 -0.28 -0.39 6.17
CA LEU A 222 -0.24 0.96 6.77
C LEU A 222 -0.05 0.93 8.29
N VAL A 223 -0.67 -0.01 9.00
CA VAL A 223 -0.42 -0.19 10.45
C VAL A 223 1.03 -0.57 10.72
N LYS A 224 1.63 -1.44 9.90
CA LYS A 224 3.06 -1.77 10.05
C LYS A 224 3.94 -0.54 9.85
N LEU A 225 3.62 0.31 8.87
CA LEU A 225 4.40 1.53 8.60
C LEU A 225 4.44 2.49 9.80
N LEU A 226 3.41 2.47 10.67
CA LEU A 226 3.42 3.26 11.91
C LEU A 226 4.61 2.94 12.84
N ASN A 227 5.15 1.72 12.76
CA ASN A 227 6.33 1.30 13.53
C ASN A 227 7.60 1.28 12.67
N LEU A 228 7.48 0.82 11.42
CA LEU A 228 8.62 0.67 10.53
C LEU A 228 9.24 2.02 10.12
N LEU A 229 8.44 3.07 9.92
CA LEU A 229 8.95 4.39 9.55
C LEU A 229 9.79 5.01 10.68
N PRO A 230 9.34 5.01 11.95
CA PRO A 230 10.20 5.41 13.07
C PRO A 230 11.50 4.61 13.16
N GLU A 231 11.46 3.29 13.03
CA GLU A 231 12.66 2.45 13.04
C GLU A 231 13.64 2.81 11.92
N LEU A 232 13.11 3.08 10.72
CA LEU A 232 13.92 3.40 9.54
C LEU A 232 14.53 4.81 9.60
N LEU A 233 13.78 5.78 10.12
CA LEU A 233 14.12 7.20 10.03
C LEU A 233 14.78 7.75 11.29
N SER A 234 14.67 7.07 12.42
CA SER A 234 15.33 7.51 13.65
C SER A 234 16.85 7.50 13.48
N PRO A 235 17.56 8.53 13.96
CA PRO A 235 19.02 8.51 13.97
C PRO A 235 19.51 7.32 14.81
N PRO A 236 20.62 6.67 14.44
CA PRO A 236 21.20 5.63 15.27
C PRO A 236 21.45 6.17 16.69
N ILE A 237 21.05 5.39 17.70
CA ILE A 237 21.29 5.71 19.11
C ILE A 237 22.80 5.90 19.26
N SER A 238 23.20 7.13 19.59
CA SER A 238 24.60 7.54 19.80
C SER A 238 25.17 6.93 21.07
#